data_AF-A0AAD9X813-F1
#
_entry.id   AF-A0AAD9X813-F1
#
_cell.length_a   1.000
_cell.length_b   1.000
_cell.length_c   1.000
_cell.angle_alpha   90.00
_cell.angle_beta   90.00
_cell.angle_gamma   90.00
#
_symmetry.space_group_name_H-M   'P 1'
#
loop_
_entity.id
_entity.type
_entity.pdbx_description
1 polymer ?
#
loop_
_entity_poly.entity_id
_entity_poly.type
_entity_poly.pdbx_seq_one_letter_code
_entity_poly.pdbx_strand_id
1 'polypeptide(L)'
;MGLYPRISSERAWGSLFSATIWMIWEARNQLAFEDKATNVEQAADMVKLRVMWWFKALGKGSQDAVQLLMLNIKELFVEHTKPKLKKIVDRIPPVEGNLKFNADGFVKGNPGSAGIGGVLRDAYGKVLCLFSLSVGIADSNAAELWAVK
;
A
#
# COMPACT_ATOMS: atom_id res chain seq x y z
N MET A 1 -26.80 25.75 7.67
CA MET A 1 -25.86 24.74 8.20
C MET A 1 -25.83 23.58 7.21
N GLY A 2 -24.85 23.54 6.30
CA GLY A 2 -24.75 22.48 5.28
C GLY A 2 -24.20 22.98 3.95
N LEU A 3 -22.88 23.21 3.86
CA LEU A 3 -22.21 23.67 2.63
C LEU A 3 -20.89 22.94 2.36
N TYR A 4 -20.80 21.63 2.68
CA TYR A 4 -19.65 20.84 2.25
C TYR A 4 -20.08 19.50 1.64
N PRO A 5 -19.48 19.10 0.50
CA PRO A 5 -19.75 17.79 -0.09
C PRO A 5 -19.34 16.70 0.90
N ARG A 6 -20.31 15.90 1.36
CA ARG A 6 -20.04 14.73 2.20
C ARG A 6 -19.21 13.73 1.39
N ILE A 7 -17.97 13.50 1.83
CA ILE A 7 -17.18 12.36 1.37
C ILE A 7 -17.93 11.09 1.80
N SER A 8 -18.22 10.20 0.86
CA SER A 8 -18.80 8.90 1.20
C SER A 8 -17.86 8.13 2.14
N SER A 9 -18.36 7.62 3.27
CA SER A 9 -17.59 6.88 4.28
C SER A 9 -16.73 5.75 3.68
N GLU A 10 -17.26 5.04 2.68
CA GLU A 10 -16.55 3.98 1.95
C GLU A 10 -15.25 4.47 1.29
N ARG A 11 -15.25 5.69 0.72
CA ARG A 11 -14.06 6.29 0.09
C ARG A 11 -13.07 6.80 1.13
N ALA A 12 -13.56 7.39 2.23
CA ALA A 12 -12.71 7.78 3.34
C ALA A 12 -11.99 6.59 3.96
N TRP A 13 -12.71 5.49 4.16
CA TRP A 13 -12.13 4.25 4.65
C TRP A 13 -11.12 3.64 3.68
N GLY A 14 -11.44 3.62 2.38
CA GLY A 14 -10.51 3.16 1.34
C GLY A 14 -9.20 3.94 1.33
N SER A 15 -9.26 5.28 1.43
CA SER A 15 -8.07 6.13 1.51
C SER A 15 -7.28 5.89 2.80
N LEU A 16 -7.95 5.83 3.95
CA LEU A 16 -7.29 5.60 5.24
C LEU A 16 -6.57 4.24 5.27
N PHE A 17 -7.28 3.17 4.90
CA PHE A 17 -6.73 1.82 4.83
C PHE A 17 -5.51 1.75 3.91
N SER A 18 -5.59 2.34 2.72
CA SER A 18 -4.49 2.33 1.75
C SER A 18 -3.29 3.13 2.26
N ALA A 19 -3.53 4.29 2.88
CA ALA A 19 -2.47 5.10 3.49
C ALA A 19 -1.80 4.37 4.66
N THR A 20 -2.54 3.63 5.48
CA THR A 20 -1.98 2.83 6.58
C THR A 20 -1.10 1.70 6.07
N ILE A 21 -1.56 0.91 5.09
CA ILE A 21 -0.76 -0.17 4.50
C ILE A 21 0.52 0.39 3.88
N TRP A 22 0.40 1.48 3.13
CA TRP A 22 1.54 2.16 2.55
C TRP A 22 2.54 2.60 3.63
N MET A 23 2.07 3.22 4.72
CA MET A 23 2.95 3.65 5.81
C MET A 23 3.67 2.50 6.49
N ILE A 24 3.02 1.34 6.68
CA ILE A 24 3.66 0.15 7.24
C ILE A 24 4.74 -0.37 6.29
N TRP A 25 4.46 -0.43 4.99
CA TRP A 25 5.43 -0.85 3.99
C TRP A 25 6.63 0.08 3.94
N GLU A 26 6.39 1.39 3.90
CA GLU A 26 7.44 2.41 3.87
C GLU A 26 8.32 2.37 5.14
N ALA A 27 7.70 2.27 6.32
CA ALA A 27 8.44 2.16 7.59
C ALA A 27 9.31 0.90 7.64
N ARG A 28 8.81 -0.23 7.14
CA ARG A 28 9.59 -1.48 7.05
C ARG A 28 10.77 -1.35 6.09
N ASN A 29 10.58 -0.71 4.94
CA ASN A 29 11.66 -0.52 3.97
C ASN A 29 12.71 0.48 4.45
N GLN A 30 12.30 1.58 5.09
CA GLN A 30 13.22 2.53 5.70
C GLN A 30 14.07 1.85 6.79
N LEU A 31 13.45 1.00 7.62
CA LEU A 31 14.20 0.24 8.61
C LEU A 31 15.18 -0.75 7.96
N ALA A 32 14.73 -1.52 6.95
CA ALA A 32 15.53 -2.56 6.32
C ALA A 32 16.70 -2.03 5.45
N PHE A 33 16.52 -0.88 4.79
CA PHE A 33 17.46 -0.37 3.80
C PHE A 33 18.16 0.94 4.19
N GLU A 34 17.65 1.65 5.21
CA GLU A 34 18.19 2.93 5.66
C GLU A 34 18.52 2.95 7.17
N ASP A 35 18.32 1.84 7.87
CA ASP A 35 18.42 1.73 9.34
C ASP A 35 17.60 2.80 10.08
N LYS A 36 16.50 3.22 9.45
CA LYS A 36 15.65 4.31 9.95
C LYS A 36 14.36 3.75 10.53
N ALA A 37 14.29 3.72 11.86
CA ALA A 37 13.07 3.39 12.57
C ALA A 37 12.05 4.53 12.50
N THR A 38 10.79 4.19 12.23
CA THR A 38 9.67 5.14 12.27
C THR A 38 8.88 4.95 13.56
N ASN A 39 8.69 6.03 14.31
CA ASN A 39 7.89 6.00 15.53
C ASN A 39 6.38 5.93 15.20
N VAL A 40 5.57 5.36 16.10
CA VAL A 40 4.12 5.18 15.93
C VAL A 40 3.40 6.52 15.76
N GLU A 41 3.74 7.54 16.55
CA GLU A 41 3.14 8.88 16.41
C GLU A 41 3.46 9.49 15.04
N GLN A 42 4.72 9.39 14.61
CA GLN A 42 5.15 9.87 13.30
C GLN A 42 4.44 9.11 12.17
N ALA A 43 4.28 7.80 12.30
CA ALA A 43 3.55 6.99 11.33
C ALA A 43 2.08 7.41 11.25
N ALA A 44 1.42 7.64 12.39
CA ALA A 44 0.04 8.11 12.44
C ALA A 44 -0.12 9.48 11.77
N ASP A 45 0.80 10.42 12.01
CA ASP A 45 0.75 11.74 11.40
C ASP A 45 1.01 11.69 9.89
N MET A 46 1.90 10.81 9.44
CA MET A 46 2.12 10.57 8.01
C MET A 46 0.90 9.96 7.32
N VAL A 47 0.18 9.03 7.97
CA VAL A 47 -1.11 8.52 7.45
C VAL A 47 -2.11 9.66 7.30
N LYS A 48 -2.28 10.50 8.32
CA LYS A 48 -3.21 11.66 8.28
C LYS A 48 -2.87 12.61 7.15
N LEU A 49 -1.59 12.95 7.00
CA LEU A 49 -1.09 13.83 5.95
C LEU A 49 -1.36 13.23 4.56
N ARG A 50 -1.08 11.95 4.33
CA ARG A 50 -1.37 11.30 3.03
C ARG A 50 -2.85 11.33 2.68
N VAL A 51 -3.72 10.97 3.63
CA VAL A 51 -5.17 11.00 3.42
C VAL A 51 -5.65 12.41 3.06
N MET A 52 -5.16 13.44 3.78
CA MET A 52 -5.42 14.85 3.44
C MET A 52 -5.03 15.18 2.00
N TRP A 53 -3.78 14.88 1.63
CA TRP A 53 -3.25 15.27 0.32
C TRP A 53 -4.01 14.57 -0.81
N TRP A 54 -4.42 13.33 -0.62
CA TRP A 54 -5.29 12.62 -1.57
C TRP A 54 -6.67 13.25 -1.70
N PHE A 55 -7.28 13.69 -0.59
CA PHE A 55 -8.57 14.41 -0.66
C PHE A 55 -8.45 15.77 -1.35
N LYS A 56 -7.38 16.50 -1.08
CA LYS A 56 -7.08 17.78 -1.74
C LYS A 56 -6.85 17.57 -3.24
N ALA A 57 -6.04 16.58 -3.62
CA ALA A 57 -5.72 16.27 -5.02
C ALA A 57 -6.94 15.82 -5.84
N LEU A 58 -7.91 15.13 -5.21
CA LEU A 58 -9.14 14.70 -5.88
C LEU A 58 -10.16 15.83 -6.09
N GLY A 59 -9.89 17.06 -5.60
CA GLY A 59 -10.81 18.19 -5.70
C GLY A 59 -12.11 18.01 -4.91
N LYS A 60 -12.12 17.11 -3.92
CA LYS A 60 -13.33 16.64 -3.22
C LYS A 60 -13.47 17.15 -1.78
N GLY A 61 -12.62 18.08 -1.34
CA GLY A 61 -12.71 18.69 -0.01
C GLY A 61 -12.43 20.19 -0.05
N SER A 62 -13.27 20.96 0.65
CA SER A 62 -12.89 22.31 1.11
C SER A 62 -11.76 22.22 2.15
N GLN A 63 -11.06 23.32 2.41
CA GLN A 63 -10.08 23.37 3.51
C GLN A 63 -10.72 22.95 4.86
N ASP A 64 -11.99 23.28 5.07
CA ASP A 64 -12.71 22.97 6.30
C ASP A 64 -13.03 21.47 6.46
N ALA A 65 -13.34 20.76 5.38
CA ALA A 65 -13.56 19.31 5.42
C ALA A 65 -12.28 18.54 5.76
N VAL A 66 -11.12 19.04 5.30
CA VAL A 66 -9.80 18.52 5.66
C VAL A 66 -9.49 18.78 7.14
N GLN A 67 -9.82 19.97 7.65
CA GLN A 67 -9.66 20.34 9.05
C GLN A 67 -10.54 19.48 9.98
N LEU A 68 -11.79 19.20 9.59
CA LEU A 68 -12.69 18.32 10.35
C LEU A 68 -12.22 16.87 10.35
N LEU A 69 -11.61 16.40 9.24
CA LEU A 69 -10.95 15.09 9.18
C LEU A 69 -9.80 14.98 10.18
N MET A 70 -9.03 16.05 10.38
CA MET A 70 -7.94 16.10 11.37
C MET A 70 -8.46 15.99 12.80
N LEU A 71 -9.58 16.67 13.11
CA LEU A 71 -10.10 16.77 14.46
C LEU A 71 -10.86 15.52 14.90
N ASN A 72 -11.46 14.79 13.96
CA ASN A 72 -12.34 13.68 14.33
C ASN A 72 -12.32 12.52 13.33
N ILE A 73 -11.18 11.82 13.23
CA ILE A 73 -11.13 10.47 12.64
C ILE A 73 -12.20 9.55 13.24
N LYS A 74 -12.55 9.75 14.52
CA LYS A 74 -13.61 9.01 15.22
C LYS A 74 -15.00 9.24 14.60
N GLU A 75 -15.29 10.41 14.05
CA GLU A 75 -16.60 10.71 13.42
C GLU A 75 -16.71 10.17 11.97
N LEU A 76 -15.60 9.75 11.36
CA LEU A 76 -15.64 9.05 10.06
C LEU A 76 -16.21 7.64 10.17
N PHE A 77 -16.24 7.09 11.39
CA PHE A 77 -16.86 5.80 11.70
C PHE A 77 -18.37 5.99 11.96
N VAL A 78 -19.09 6.53 10.98
CA VAL A 78 -20.54 6.31 10.94
C VAL A 78 -20.74 4.84 10.58
N GLU A 79 -21.43 4.11 11.47
CA GLU A 79 -21.72 2.68 11.36
C GLU A 79 -22.06 2.29 9.92
N HIS A 80 -21.29 1.35 9.39
CA HIS A 80 -21.50 0.86 8.04
C HIS A 80 -22.76 0.00 7.99
N THR A 81 -23.76 0.50 7.27
CA THR A 81 -24.82 -0.30 6.68
C THR A 81 -24.21 -1.31 5.71
N LYS A 82 -24.48 -2.60 5.99
CA LYS A 82 -24.28 -3.84 5.22
C LYS A 82 -23.04 -3.93 4.30
N PRO A 83 -22.16 -4.94 4.52
CA PRO A 83 -20.98 -5.12 3.68
C PRO A 83 -21.40 -5.34 2.22
N LYS A 84 -20.96 -4.45 1.33
CA LYS A 84 -20.94 -4.74 -0.10
C LYS A 84 -19.93 -5.86 -0.32
N LEU A 85 -20.35 -6.91 -1.03
CA LEU A 85 -19.47 -7.98 -1.50
C LEU A 85 -18.34 -7.34 -2.31
N LYS A 86 -17.16 -7.18 -1.69
CA LYS A 86 -15.96 -6.80 -2.44
C LYS A 86 -15.74 -7.89 -3.47
N LYS A 87 -15.63 -7.50 -4.74
CA LYS A 87 -15.07 -8.39 -5.77
C LYS A 87 -13.66 -8.73 -5.28
N ILE A 88 -13.50 -9.91 -4.73
CA ILE A 88 -12.19 -10.46 -4.43
C ILE A 88 -11.49 -10.47 -5.78
N VAL A 89 -10.39 -9.71 -5.91
CA VAL A 89 -9.47 -9.97 -7.01
C VAL A 89 -8.94 -11.35 -6.69
N ASP A 90 -9.55 -12.37 -7.29
CA ASP A 90 -9.22 -13.75 -7.00
C ASP A 90 -7.73 -13.90 -7.26
N ARG A 91 -6.97 -14.10 -6.19
CA ARG A 91 -5.72 -14.83 -6.26
C ARG A 91 -6.11 -16.26 -6.59
N ILE A 92 -6.51 -16.49 -7.84
CA ILE A 92 -6.90 -17.83 -8.31
C ILE A 92 -5.68 -18.71 -8.06
N PRO A 93 -5.81 -19.73 -7.21
CA PRO A 93 -4.72 -20.66 -6.99
C PRO A 93 -4.39 -21.34 -8.32
N PRO A 94 -3.11 -21.64 -8.60
CA PRO A 94 -2.80 -22.42 -9.79
C PRO A 94 -3.52 -23.77 -9.73
N VAL A 95 -3.83 -24.35 -10.90
CA VAL A 95 -4.40 -25.70 -10.98
C VAL A 95 -3.44 -26.68 -10.28
N GLU A 96 -3.98 -27.71 -9.61
CA GLU A 96 -3.18 -28.75 -8.97
C GLU A 96 -2.14 -29.34 -9.93
N GLY A 97 -0.89 -29.47 -9.47
CA GLY A 97 0.26 -29.83 -10.30
C GLY A 97 1.02 -28.64 -10.91
N ASN A 98 0.46 -27.43 -10.91
CA ASN A 98 1.15 -26.21 -11.34
C ASN A 98 1.68 -25.40 -10.15
N LEU A 99 2.79 -24.69 -10.39
CA LEU A 99 3.35 -23.74 -9.44
C LEU A 99 3.15 -22.32 -9.95
N LYS A 100 2.88 -21.39 -9.02
CA LYS A 100 2.79 -19.96 -9.30
C LYS A 100 4.05 -19.26 -8.78
N PHE A 101 4.84 -18.74 -9.71
CA PHE A 101 6.00 -17.91 -9.40
C PHE A 101 5.63 -16.44 -9.57
N ASN A 102 5.67 -15.66 -8.49
CA ASN A 102 5.56 -14.20 -8.57
C ASN A 102 6.93 -13.62 -8.24
N ALA A 103 7.48 -12.83 -9.14
CA ALA A 103 8.73 -12.12 -8.94
C ALA A 103 8.50 -10.62 -9.16
N ASP A 104 9.30 -9.79 -8.50
CA ASP A 104 9.20 -8.33 -8.54
C ASP A 104 10.59 -7.70 -8.37
N GLY A 105 10.79 -6.57 -9.05
CA GLY A 105 12.00 -5.77 -8.97
C GLY A 105 11.80 -4.54 -8.08
N PHE A 106 12.84 -4.15 -7.33
CA PHE A 106 12.86 -2.92 -6.55
C PHE A 106 14.09 -2.09 -6.93
N VAL A 107 13.92 -0.77 -7.08
CA VAL A 107 15.01 0.17 -7.29
C VAL A 107 14.84 1.41 -6.43
N LYS A 108 15.90 1.80 -5.73
CA LYS A 108 16.01 3.04 -4.95
C LYS A 108 16.76 4.09 -5.76
N GLY A 109 16.03 4.94 -6.48
CA GLY A 109 16.55 5.89 -7.46
C GLY A 109 16.31 5.41 -8.90
N ASN A 110 16.72 6.17 -9.92
CA ASN A 110 16.67 5.69 -11.30
C ASN A 110 17.79 6.32 -12.17
N PRO A 111 18.89 5.59 -12.47
CA PRO A 111 19.25 4.28 -11.91
C PRO A 111 19.63 4.38 -10.43
N GLY A 112 19.57 3.27 -9.71
CA GLY A 112 19.81 3.26 -8.27
C GLY A 112 20.06 1.88 -7.69
N SER A 113 20.25 1.81 -6.37
CA SER A 113 20.45 0.52 -5.68
C SER A 113 19.21 -0.34 -5.87
N ALA A 114 19.40 -1.56 -6.36
CA ALA A 114 18.35 -2.42 -6.83
C ALA A 114 18.40 -3.80 -6.17
N GLY A 115 17.23 -4.39 -6.02
CA GLY A 115 17.04 -5.75 -5.56
C GLY A 115 15.92 -6.42 -6.34
N ILE A 116 15.93 -7.74 -6.36
CA ILE A 116 14.86 -8.57 -6.90
C ILE A 116 14.38 -9.52 -5.82
N GLY A 117 13.13 -9.94 -5.91
CA GLY A 117 12.62 -10.98 -5.03
C GLY A 117 11.44 -11.69 -5.64
N GLY A 118 11.05 -12.79 -5.01
CA GLY A 118 9.89 -13.52 -5.47
C GLY A 118 9.50 -14.67 -4.57
N VAL A 119 8.34 -15.25 -4.89
CA VAL A 119 7.70 -16.32 -4.15
C VAL A 119 7.14 -17.36 -5.11
N LEU A 120 7.52 -18.61 -4.86
CA LEU A 120 6.96 -19.78 -5.52
C LEU A 120 5.90 -20.41 -4.62
N ARG A 121 4.70 -20.65 -5.16
CA ARG A 121 3.56 -21.22 -4.42
C ARG A 121 2.93 -22.38 -5.16
N ASP A 122 2.37 -23.33 -4.44
CA ASP A 122 1.53 -24.40 -5.00
C ASP A 122 0.05 -24.00 -5.11
N ALA A 123 -0.78 -24.93 -5.57
CA ALA A 123 -2.23 -24.81 -5.71
C ALA A 123 -2.97 -24.59 -4.38
N TYR A 124 -2.37 -24.92 -3.25
CA TYR A 124 -2.92 -24.69 -1.92
C TYR A 124 -2.44 -23.36 -1.32
N GLY A 125 -1.65 -22.59 -2.08
CA GLY A 125 -1.06 -21.32 -1.64
C GLY A 125 0.14 -21.50 -0.71
N LYS A 126 0.61 -22.74 -0.50
CA LYS A 126 1.80 -23.03 0.31
C LYS A 126 3.01 -22.43 -0.38
N VAL A 127 3.80 -21.68 0.38
CA VAL A 127 5.06 -21.13 -0.11
C VAL A 127 6.09 -22.25 -0.14
N LEU A 128 6.58 -22.56 -1.34
CA LEU A 128 7.62 -23.56 -1.56
C LEU A 128 9.02 -22.94 -1.53
N CYS A 129 9.14 -21.71 -2.03
CA CYS A 129 10.40 -20.99 -2.07
C CYS A 129 10.17 -19.48 -1.98
N LEU A 130 11.10 -18.79 -1.32
CA LEU A 130 11.23 -17.34 -1.26
C LEU A 130 12.67 -17.01 -1.63
N PHE A 131 12.87 -15.97 -2.42
CA PHE A 131 14.20 -15.43 -2.67
C PHE A 131 14.18 -13.90 -2.62
N SER A 132 15.33 -13.34 -2.29
CA SER A 132 15.63 -11.92 -2.33
C SER A 132 17.11 -11.78 -2.65
N LEU A 133 17.45 -10.97 -3.65
CA LEU A 133 18.82 -10.79 -4.13
C LEU A 133 19.08 -9.31 -4.39
N SER A 134 20.21 -8.79 -3.90
CA SER A 134 20.69 -7.48 -4.34
C SER A 134 21.40 -7.62 -5.69
N VAL A 135 21.04 -6.78 -6.64
CA VAL A 135 21.53 -6.82 -8.01
C VAL A 135 22.41 -5.60 -8.36
N GLY A 136 22.84 -4.86 -7.34
CA GLY A 136 23.70 -3.69 -7.50
C GLY A 136 22.94 -2.46 -7.99
N ILE A 137 23.51 -1.71 -8.92
CA ILE A 137 22.88 -0.52 -9.49
C ILE A 137 22.15 -0.90 -10.77
N ALA A 138 20.84 -0.68 -10.81
CA ALA A 138 20.01 -0.94 -11.99
C ALA A 138 18.91 0.12 -12.14
N ASP A 139 18.27 0.17 -13.30
CA ASP A 139 16.99 0.86 -13.48
C ASP A 139 15.81 -0.08 -13.23
N SER A 140 14.60 0.49 -13.17
CA SER A 140 13.39 -0.28 -12.88
C SER A 140 13.13 -1.40 -13.88
N ASN A 141 13.46 -1.21 -15.16
CA ASN A 141 13.21 -2.20 -16.20
C ASN A 141 14.19 -3.37 -16.09
N ALA A 142 15.47 -3.06 -15.80
CA ALA A 142 16.49 -4.06 -15.57
C ALA A 142 16.21 -4.91 -14.33
N ALA A 143 15.76 -4.30 -13.22
CA ALA A 143 15.38 -5.03 -12.01
C ALA A 143 14.21 -5.98 -12.26
N GLU A 144 13.16 -5.54 -12.97
CA GLU A 144 12.02 -6.38 -13.34
C GLU A 144 12.44 -7.56 -14.25
N LEU A 145 13.29 -7.31 -15.24
CA LEU A 145 13.78 -8.35 -16.14
C LEU A 145 14.65 -9.39 -15.40
N TRP A 146 15.45 -8.94 -14.43
CA TRP A 146 16.28 -9.85 -13.63
C TRP A 146 15.49 -10.66 -12.62
N ALA A 147 14.32 -10.19 -12.18
CA ALA A 147 13.46 -10.93 -11.26
C ALA A 147 12.91 -12.24 -11.88
N VAL A 148 12.81 -12.29 -13.22
CA VAL A 148 12.24 -13.42 -13.98
C VAL A 148 13.26 -14.23 -14.78
N LYS A 149 14.55 -13.87 -14.72
CA LYS A 149 15.63 -14.51 -15.47
C LYS A 149 16.23 -15.69 -14.70
#